data_AF-A0A8J7PWJ0-F1
#
_entry.id   AF-A0A8J7PWJ0-F1
#
_cell.length_a   1.000
_cell.length_b   1.000
_cell.length_c   1.000
_cell.angle_alpha   90.00
_cell.angle_beta   90.00
_cell.angle_gamma   90.00
#
_symmetry.space_group_name_H-M   'P 1'
#
loop_
_entity.id
_entity.type
_entity.pdbx_description
1 polymer ?
#
loop_
_entity_poly.entity_id
_entity_poly.type
_entity_poly.pdbx_seq_one_letter_code
_entity_poly.pdbx_strand_id
1 'polypeptide(L)'
;MSRVRLVRGALLVGTALTLTACQQRMAHPPLYRPLQETSFYSDRRSSRPLEEGVVHRGQILDDDPLASGLTPAGKQPQTVQILNDDGTPKETKTAAGIPNKLENFVAAFPFQVTEADLKRGQERFQIYCVPCHGPLGNGRGKIVERGYLEPTSFHTHPVTADEAALRKRQTDENPEAMKLFGYSRGFAFYNVRVPMRDVPVGYIFEVMSKGYG
;
A
#
# COMPACT_ATOMS: atom_id res chain seq x y z
N MET A 1 -46.74 20.03 -43.12
CA MET A 1 -45.26 20.01 -43.07
C MET A 1 -44.73 19.61 -44.44
N SER A 2 -43.83 20.42 -45.04
CA SER A 2 -43.37 20.24 -46.43
C SER A 2 -42.64 18.91 -46.61
N ARG A 3 -42.96 18.18 -47.70
CA ARG A 3 -42.31 16.91 -48.10
C ARG A 3 -40.78 16.98 -48.05
N VAL A 4 -40.21 18.17 -48.26
CA VAL A 4 -38.76 18.45 -48.19
C VAL A 4 -38.16 18.25 -46.79
N ARG A 5 -38.89 18.59 -45.72
CA ARG A 5 -38.42 18.37 -44.33
C ARG A 5 -38.43 16.90 -43.95
N LEU A 6 -39.40 16.13 -44.46
CA LEU A 6 -39.49 14.69 -44.24
C LEU A 6 -38.35 13.94 -44.95
N VAL A 7 -38.05 14.31 -46.19
CA VAL A 7 -36.95 13.70 -46.96
C VAL A 7 -35.58 14.03 -46.35
N ARG A 8 -35.34 15.28 -45.91
CA ARG A 8 -34.10 15.64 -45.21
C ARG A 8 -33.93 14.91 -43.87
N GLY A 9 -35.01 14.76 -43.11
CA GLY A 9 -35.00 13.97 -41.87
C GLY A 9 -34.67 12.51 -42.12
N ALA A 10 -35.30 11.89 -43.12
CA ALA A 10 -35.05 10.50 -43.49
C ALA A 10 -33.59 10.28 -43.99
N LEU A 11 -33.04 11.21 -44.76
CA LEU A 11 -31.67 11.14 -45.25
C LEU A 11 -30.65 11.21 -44.11
N LEU A 12 -30.85 12.14 -43.16
CA LEU A 12 -30.00 12.29 -41.98
C LEU A 12 -30.01 11.04 -41.08
N VAL A 13 -31.18 10.47 -40.84
CA VAL A 13 -31.34 9.22 -40.08
C VAL A 13 -30.67 8.05 -40.81
N GLY A 14 -30.85 7.96 -42.13
CA GLY A 14 -30.19 6.95 -42.97
C GLY A 14 -28.67 7.00 -42.90
N THR A 15 -28.08 8.20 -43.01
CA THR A 15 -26.62 8.38 -42.88
C THR A 15 -26.10 8.05 -41.48
N ALA A 16 -26.84 8.41 -40.42
CA ALA A 16 -26.45 8.09 -39.05
C ALA A 16 -26.43 6.57 -38.79
N LEU A 17 -27.39 5.84 -39.34
CA LEU A 17 -27.48 4.37 -39.23
C LEU A 17 -26.35 3.64 -39.96
N THR A 18 -25.85 4.20 -41.08
CA THR A 18 -24.72 3.59 -41.82
C THR A 18 -23.37 3.75 -41.12
N LEU A 19 -23.21 4.75 -40.26
CA LEU A 19 -21.96 5.01 -39.52
C LEU A 19 -21.80 4.12 -38.28
N THR A 20 -22.87 3.50 -37.77
CA THR A 20 -22.82 2.67 -36.56
C THR A 20 -22.45 1.19 -36.81
N ALA A 21 -22.29 0.76 -38.07
CA ALA A 21 -22.21 -0.67 -38.42
C ALA A 21 -20.81 -1.20 -38.78
N CYS A 22 -19.75 -0.39 -38.77
CA CYS A 22 -18.39 -0.86 -39.09
C CYS A 22 -17.58 -1.26 -37.86
N GLN A 23 -18.01 -2.27 -37.10
CA GLN A 23 -17.12 -2.92 -36.16
C GLN A 23 -16.33 -4.02 -36.90
N GLN A 24 -15.00 -3.87 -36.95
CA GLN A 24 -14.12 -4.82 -37.67
C GLN A 24 -14.21 -6.22 -37.06
N ARG A 25 -14.13 -7.25 -37.90
CA ARG A 25 -14.18 -8.68 -37.49
C ARG A 25 -13.09 -9.09 -36.49
N MET A 26 -12.04 -8.30 -36.31
CA MET A 26 -10.96 -8.54 -35.33
C MET A 26 -10.97 -7.55 -34.15
N ALA A 27 -12.02 -6.74 -33.98
CA ALA A 27 -12.16 -5.88 -32.80
C ALA A 27 -12.19 -6.71 -31.50
N HIS A 28 -12.78 -7.90 -31.57
CA HIS A 28 -12.86 -8.89 -30.49
C HIS A 28 -12.28 -10.23 -30.96
N PRO A 29 -10.95 -10.41 -30.87
CA PRO A 29 -10.32 -11.68 -31.21
C PRO A 29 -10.76 -12.79 -30.23
N PRO A 30 -10.68 -14.08 -30.63
CA PRO A 30 -11.03 -15.23 -29.79
C PRO A 30 -9.91 -15.56 -28.79
N LEU A 31 -9.53 -14.59 -27.97
CA LEU A 31 -8.57 -14.74 -26.87
C LEU A 31 -9.01 -13.88 -25.68
N TYR A 32 -8.56 -14.25 -24.49
CA TYR A 32 -8.78 -13.42 -23.30
C TYR A 32 -7.68 -12.36 -23.18
N ARG A 33 -8.08 -11.09 -23.10
CA ARG A 33 -7.20 -9.98 -22.73
C ARG A 33 -7.03 -9.90 -21.20
N PRO A 34 -5.95 -9.26 -20.70
CA PRO A 34 -5.80 -9.00 -19.27
C PRO A 34 -7.03 -8.29 -18.71
N LEU A 35 -7.54 -8.76 -17.57
CA LEU A 35 -8.73 -8.24 -16.88
C LEU A 35 -10.03 -8.29 -17.72
N GLN A 36 -10.06 -9.07 -18.81
CA GLN A 36 -11.29 -9.31 -19.57
C GLN A 36 -12.23 -10.21 -18.77
N GLU A 37 -13.53 -9.97 -18.93
CA GLU A 37 -14.55 -10.85 -18.39
C GLU A 37 -14.61 -12.19 -19.16
N THR A 38 -14.99 -13.27 -18.47
CA THR A 38 -15.29 -14.57 -19.09
C THR A 38 -16.56 -15.18 -18.48
N SER A 39 -17.24 -16.04 -19.24
CA SER A 39 -18.36 -16.84 -18.75
C SER A 39 -17.95 -18.25 -18.31
N PHE A 40 -16.68 -18.63 -18.50
CA PHE A 40 -16.19 -19.97 -18.20
C PHE A 40 -16.03 -20.21 -16.68
N TYR A 41 -15.54 -19.21 -15.95
CA TYR A 41 -15.37 -19.27 -14.49
C TYR A 41 -16.53 -18.57 -13.76
N SER A 42 -16.87 -19.06 -12.56
CA SER A 42 -17.98 -18.54 -11.75
C SER A 42 -17.78 -17.09 -11.28
N ASP A 43 -16.53 -16.67 -11.06
CA ASP A 43 -16.16 -15.30 -10.67
C ASP A 43 -15.99 -14.35 -11.87
N ARG A 44 -16.23 -14.86 -13.09
CA ARG A 44 -16.14 -14.16 -14.37
C ARG A 44 -14.79 -13.52 -14.69
N ARG A 45 -13.72 -13.89 -13.98
CA ARG A 45 -12.36 -13.36 -14.20
C ARG A 45 -11.59 -14.22 -15.19
N SER A 46 -11.11 -13.63 -16.29
CA SER A 46 -10.14 -14.31 -17.16
C SER A 46 -8.76 -14.41 -16.53
N SER A 47 -8.36 -13.38 -15.77
CA SER A 47 -7.11 -13.34 -15.02
C SER A 47 -7.23 -14.15 -13.72
N ARG A 48 -6.76 -15.39 -13.78
CA ARG A 48 -6.75 -16.33 -12.65
C ARG A 48 -5.65 -15.99 -11.64
N PRO A 49 -5.90 -16.13 -10.33
CA PRO A 49 -4.83 -16.10 -9.35
C PRO A 49 -3.84 -17.24 -9.61
N LEU A 50 -2.60 -17.06 -9.18
CA LEU A 50 -1.65 -18.16 -9.11
C LEU A 50 -2.03 -19.09 -7.96
N GLU A 51 -1.74 -20.38 -8.12
CA GLU A 51 -1.85 -21.34 -7.02
C GLU A 51 -0.80 -21.01 -5.95
N GLU A 52 -1.12 -21.32 -4.70
CA GLU A 52 -0.26 -21.04 -3.56
C GLU A 52 1.10 -21.79 -3.70
N GLY A 53 2.20 -21.12 -3.35
CA GLY A 53 3.55 -21.70 -3.42
C GLY A 53 4.14 -21.80 -4.84
N VAL A 54 3.47 -21.32 -5.89
CA VAL A 54 4.03 -21.30 -7.24
C VAL A 54 5.19 -20.30 -7.33
N VAL A 55 6.36 -20.79 -7.75
CA VAL A 55 7.54 -19.96 -8.05
C VAL A 55 7.68 -19.79 -9.56
N HIS A 56 7.73 -18.54 -10.03
CA HIS A 56 7.88 -18.24 -11.46
C HIS A 56 9.33 -17.95 -11.86
N ARG A 57 9.65 -18.14 -13.15
CA ARG A 57 10.98 -17.82 -13.68
C ARG A 57 11.23 -16.32 -13.62
N GLY A 58 12.24 -15.91 -12.86
CA GLY A 58 12.58 -14.49 -12.64
C GLY A 58 11.98 -13.91 -11.35
N GLN A 59 11.32 -14.73 -10.53
CA GLN A 59 10.92 -14.32 -9.19
C GLN A 59 12.14 -13.98 -8.33
N ILE A 60 12.11 -12.81 -7.70
CA ILE A 60 13.04 -12.50 -6.62
C ILE A 60 12.55 -13.27 -5.39
N LEU A 61 13.39 -14.16 -4.88
CA LEU A 61 13.08 -15.05 -3.77
C LEU A 61 13.45 -14.40 -2.43
N ASP A 62 12.87 -14.88 -1.33
CA ASP A 62 13.05 -14.31 0.01
C ASP A 62 14.50 -14.33 0.52
N ASP A 63 15.39 -15.11 -0.10
CA ASP A 63 16.82 -15.11 0.19
C ASP A 63 17.55 -13.88 -0.40
N ASP A 64 17.03 -13.27 -1.45
CA ASP A 64 17.56 -12.04 -2.06
C ASP A 64 17.37 -10.83 -1.13
N PRO A 65 18.43 -10.04 -0.87
CA PRO A 65 18.33 -8.78 -0.12
C PRO A 65 17.34 -7.75 -0.70
N LEU A 66 16.96 -7.87 -1.98
CA LEU A 66 15.96 -7.01 -2.63
C LEU A 66 14.51 -7.47 -2.39
N ALA A 67 14.29 -8.73 -2.02
CA ALA A 67 12.96 -9.27 -1.74
C ALA A 67 12.58 -9.18 -0.25
N SER A 68 13.55 -9.08 0.65
CA SER A 68 13.28 -9.00 2.08
C SER A 68 14.16 -7.97 2.78
N GLY A 69 13.54 -7.23 3.70
CA GLY A 69 14.21 -6.31 4.62
C GLY A 69 14.79 -6.99 5.86
N LEU A 70 14.84 -8.32 5.90
CA LEU A 70 15.29 -9.08 7.06
C LEU A 70 16.78 -9.44 7.00
N THR A 71 17.44 -9.39 8.15
CA THR A 71 18.78 -9.98 8.32
C THR A 71 18.69 -11.52 8.26
N PRO A 72 19.81 -12.25 8.05
CA PRO A 72 19.80 -13.71 8.12
C PRO A 72 19.21 -14.26 9.42
N ALA A 73 19.41 -13.56 10.53
CA ALA A 73 18.79 -13.88 11.82
C ALA A 73 17.28 -13.58 11.80
N GLY A 74 16.88 -12.42 11.30
CA GLY A 74 15.47 -12.03 11.18
C GLY A 74 14.66 -12.95 10.26
N LYS A 75 15.27 -13.60 9.26
CA LYS A 75 14.60 -14.58 8.40
C LYS A 75 14.17 -15.85 9.14
N GLN A 76 14.80 -16.18 10.26
CA GLN A 76 14.42 -17.34 11.06
C GLN A 76 13.09 -17.04 11.78
N PRO A 77 12.03 -17.82 11.53
CA PRO A 77 10.75 -17.57 12.17
C PRO A 77 10.87 -17.77 13.68
N GLN A 78 10.38 -16.81 14.46
CA GLN A 78 10.30 -16.94 15.91
C GLN A 78 8.84 -16.93 16.33
N THR A 79 8.57 -17.67 17.40
CA THR A 79 7.23 -17.76 18.00
C THR A 79 7.16 -16.84 19.21
N VAL A 80 6.17 -15.95 19.21
CA VAL A 80 5.87 -15.07 20.35
C VAL A 80 4.43 -15.24 20.80
N GLN A 81 4.22 -15.23 22.12
CA GLN A 81 2.89 -15.13 22.70
C GLN A 81 2.58 -13.66 22.97
N ILE A 82 1.54 -13.17 22.32
CA ILE A 82 0.97 -11.86 22.56
C ILE A 82 0.03 -12.03 23.75
N LEU A 83 0.23 -11.25 24.79
CA LEU A 83 -0.58 -11.28 26.01
C LEU A 83 -1.57 -10.11 26.00
N ASN A 84 -2.71 -10.29 26.65
CA ASN A 84 -3.62 -9.22 27.06
C ASN A 84 -3.01 -8.42 28.23
N ASP A 85 -3.60 -7.28 28.55
CA ASP A 85 -3.16 -6.42 29.67
C ASP A 85 -3.22 -7.15 31.04
N ASP A 86 -4.08 -8.17 31.16
CA ASP A 86 -4.21 -9.03 32.34
C ASP A 86 -3.21 -10.20 32.37
N GLY A 87 -2.31 -10.29 31.39
CA GLY A 87 -1.29 -11.33 31.26
C GLY A 87 -1.79 -12.64 30.64
N THR A 88 -3.06 -12.74 30.25
CA THR A 88 -3.59 -13.93 29.58
C THR A 88 -3.14 -13.99 28.11
N PRO A 89 -2.92 -15.18 27.51
CA PRO A 89 -2.58 -15.28 26.09
C PRO A 89 -3.71 -14.76 25.20
N LYS A 90 -3.41 -13.75 24.37
CA LYS A 90 -4.30 -13.22 23.35
C LYS A 90 -4.15 -13.97 22.03
N GLU A 91 -2.91 -14.15 21.59
CA GLU A 91 -2.57 -14.76 20.31
C GLU A 91 -1.16 -15.32 20.34
N THR A 92 -0.90 -16.39 19.58
CA THR A 92 0.47 -16.88 19.33
C THR A 92 0.80 -16.61 17.88
N LYS A 93 1.90 -15.90 17.63
CA LYS A 93 2.33 -15.53 16.29
C LYS A 93 3.69 -16.13 15.99
N THR A 94 3.80 -16.80 14.85
CA THR A 94 5.05 -17.38 14.33
C THR A 94 5.31 -16.81 12.96
N ALA A 95 6.32 -15.95 12.83
CA ALA A 95 6.73 -15.40 11.55
C ALA A 95 8.18 -14.90 11.60
N ALA A 96 8.78 -14.73 10.41
CA ALA A 96 10.07 -14.05 10.26
C ALA A 96 9.93 -12.56 10.63
N GLY A 97 11.01 -11.97 11.17
CA GLY A 97 11.04 -10.58 11.63
C GLY A 97 10.35 -10.30 12.97
N ILE A 98 9.69 -11.30 13.55
CA ILE A 98 8.97 -11.18 14.82
C ILE A 98 9.80 -11.79 15.96
N PRO A 99 9.82 -11.19 17.17
CA PRO A 99 9.29 -9.86 17.51
C PRO A 99 10.04 -8.76 16.76
N ASN A 100 9.41 -7.59 16.59
CA ASN A 100 10.08 -6.47 15.94
C ASN A 100 11.24 -5.99 16.82
N LYS A 101 12.46 -6.37 16.43
CA LYS A 101 13.73 -6.00 17.05
C LYS A 101 14.68 -5.46 15.99
N LEU A 102 15.55 -4.53 16.37
CA LEU A 102 16.38 -3.81 15.40
C LEU A 102 17.29 -4.75 14.62
N GLU A 103 17.86 -5.76 15.29
CA GLU A 103 18.74 -6.77 14.70
C GLU A 103 18.07 -7.68 13.66
N ASN A 104 16.73 -7.73 13.64
CA ASN A 104 15.99 -8.56 12.68
C ASN A 104 15.92 -7.90 11.30
N PHE A 105 16.21 -6.60 11.18
CA PHE A 105 16.03 -5.84 9.95
C PHE A 105 17.33 -5.23 9.44
N VAL A 106 17.50 -5.18 8.13
CA VAL A 106 18.65 -4.51 7.51
C VAL A 106 18.55 -3.00 7.69
N ALA A 107 19.68 -2.35 7.99
CA ALA A 107 19.75 -0.92 8.26
C ALA A 107 20.03 -0.06 7.00
N ALA A 108 20.47 -0.68 5.90
CA ALA A 108 20.84 0.00 4.67
C ALA A 108 20.20 -0.65 3.44
N PHE A 109 20.05 0.12 2.37
CA PHE A 109 19.61 -0.39 1.08
C PHE A 109 20.65 -1.36 0.51
N PRO A 110 20.23 -2.46 -0.16
CA PRO A 110 21.14 -3.45 -0.73
C PRO A 110 21.80 -2.99 -2.05
N PHE A 111 21.56 -1.74 -2.46
CA PHE A 111 22.14 -1.10 -3.64
C PHE A 111 22.50 0.35 -3.33
N GLN A 112 23.37 0.94 -4.15
CA GLN A 112 23.74 2.35 -4.02
C GLN A 112 22.57 3.23 -4.47
N VAL A 113 22.11 4.11 -3.58
CA VAL A 113 21.03 5.05 -3.87
C VAL A 113 21.59 6.24 -4.66
N THR A 114 21.08 6.44 -5.86
CA THR A 114 21.41 7.58 -6.72
C THR A 114 20.35 8.69 -6.62
N GLU A 115 20.64 9.87 -7.18
CA GLU A 115 19.65 10.95 -7.28
C GLU A 115 18.43 10.54 -8.12
N ALA A 116 18.63 9.71 -9.15
CA ALA A 116 17.54 9.19 -9.97
C ALA A 116 16.60 8.30 -9.13
N ASP A 117 17.16 7.48 -8.24
CA ASP A 117 16.39 6.64 -7.32
C ASP A 117 15.60 7.48 -6.32
N LEU A 118 16.18 8.57 -5.80
CA LEU A 118 15.48 9.49 -4.90
C LEU A 118 14.31 10.19 -5.61
N LYS A 119 14.51 10.67 -6.85
CA LYS A 119 13.42 11.27 -7.65
C LYS A 119 12.32 10.25 -7.91
N ARG A 120 12.69 9.02 -8.27
CA ARG A 120 11.74 7.94 -8.45
C ARG A 120 11.00 7.60 -7.17
N GLY A 121 11.71 7.54 -6.04
CA GLY A 121 11.15 7.31 -4.72
C GLY A 121 10.15 8.38 -4.32
N GLN A 122 10.46 9.65 -4.58
CA GLN A 122 9.54 10.77 -4.35
C GLN A 122 8.25 10.63 -5.17
N GLU A 123 8.36 10.31 -6.47
CA GLU A 123 7.19 10.08 -7.33
C GLU A 123 6.33 8.91 -6.80
N ARG A 124 6.97 7.81 -6.40
CA ARG A 124 6.29 6.64 -5.85
C ARG A 124 5.62 6.94 -4.51
N PHE A 125 6.28 7.68 -3.62
CA PHE A 125 5.70 8.14 -2.37
C PHE A 125 4.47 9.02 -2.61
N GLN A 126 4.56 9.95 -3.58
CA GLN A 126 3.46 10.84 -3.95
C GLN A 126 2.23 10.10 -4.48
N ILE A 127 2.43 8.99 -5.20
CA ILE A 127 1.35 8.17 -5.76
C ILE A 127 0.70 7.28 -4.70
N TYR A 128 1.51 6.53 -3.94
CA TYR A 128 1.00 5.44 -3.09
C TYR A 128 0.87 5.81 -1.62
N CYS A 129 1.76 6.66 -1.10
CA CYS A 129 1.89 6.87 0.34
C CYS A 129 1.17 8.15 0.81
N VAL A 130 1.22 9.22 0.01
CA VAL A 130 0.62 10.52 0.35
C VAL A 130 -0.88 10.48 0.67
N PRO A 131 -1.72 9.66 0.01
CA PRO A 131 -3.14 9.59 0.38
C PRO A 131 -3.36 9.35 1.88
N CYS A 132 -2.48 8.56 2.52
CA CYS A 132 -2.53 8.21 3.93
C CYS A 132 -1.55 9.02 4.80
N HIS A 133 -0.28 9.14 4.38
CA HIS A 133 0.78 9.75 5.20
C HIS A 133 0.93 11.26 5.02
N GLY A 134 0.27 11.85 4.00
CA GLY A 134 0.44 13.25 3.63
C GLY A 134 1.77 13.51 2.90
N PRO A 135 1.88 14.64 2.18
CA PRO A 135 3.07 14.98 1.38
C PRO A 135 4.32 15.23 2.23
N LEU A 136 4.13 15.63 3.48
CA LEU A 136 5.21 15.85 4.44
C LEU A 136 5.52 14.61 5.28
N GLY A 137 4.79 13.51 5.10
CA GLY A 137 4.99 12.30 5.88
C GLY A 137 4.63 12.43 7.37
N ASN A 138 3.74 13.37 7.70
CA ASN A 138 3.32 13.65 9.07
C ASN A 138 2.04 12.89 9.49
N GLY A 139 1.61 11.91 8.70
CA GLY A 139 0.41 11.12 8.96
C GLY A 139 -0.89 11.81 8.55
N ARG A 140 -0.83 12.98 7.89
CA ARG A 140 -1.99 13.81 7.57
C ARG A 140 -2.41 13.72 6.11
N GLY A 141 -2.58 12.50 5.62
CA GLY A 141 -3.13 12.26 4.29
C GLY A 141 -4.62 12.58 4.21
N LYS A 142 -5.12 12.79 2.99
CA LYS A 142 -6.52 13.17 2.75
C LYS A 142 -7.52 12.13 3.26
N ILE A 143 -7.14 10.86 3.33
CA ILE A 143 -8.02 9.80 3.85
C ILE A 143 -8.22 9.89 5.36
N VAL A 144 -7.28 10.46 6.12
CA VAL A 144 -7.40 10.62 7.58
C VAL A 144 -8.52 11.60 7.93
N GLU A 145 -8.71 12.65 7.11
CA GLU A 145 -9.86 13.56 7.25
C GLU A 145 -11.22 12.85 7.07
N ARG A 146 -11.23 11.65 6.49
CA ARG A 146 -12.43 10.82 6.29
C ARG A 146 -12.64 9.77 7.39
N GLY A 147 -11.88 9.84 8.49
CA GLY A 147 -12.04 8.96 9.64
C GLY A 147 -11.22 7.67 9.61
N TYR A 148 -10.29 7.53 8.66
CA TYR A 148 -9.32 6.43 8.70
C TYR A 148 -8.34 6.60 9.86
N LEU A 149 -7.82 5.47 10.36
CA LEU A 149 -6.78 5.47 11.39
C LEU A 149 -5.59 6.30 10.93
N GLU A 150 -5.22 7.28 11.74
CA GLU A 150 -4.08 8.15 11.46
C GLU A 150 -2.76 7.36 11.52
N PRO A 151 -1.98 7.32 10.42
CA PRO A 151 -0.65 6.74 10.43
C PRO A 151 0.29 7.51 11.35
N THR A 152 1.27 6.82 11.92
CA THR A 152 2.33 7.49 12.70
C THR A 152 3.11 8.45 11.78
N SER A 153 3.42 9.65 12.31
CA SER A 153 4.31 10.62 11.66
C SER A 153 5.73 10.07 11.55
N PHE A 154 6.44 10.36 10.46
CA PHE A 154 7.88 10.09 10.37
C PHE A 154 8.73 11.06 11.21
N HIS A 155 8.12 12.13 11.72
CA HIS A 155 8.77 13.18 12.50
C HIS A 155 8.43 13.06 13.99
N THR A 156 9.41 13.32 14.85
CA THR A 156 9.21 13.40 16.32
C THR A 156 8.66 14.74 16.79
N HIS A 157 8.52 15.70 15.89
CA HIS A 157 7.96 17.02 16.15
C HIS A 157 6.97 17.40 15.03
N PRO A 158 5.97 18.25 15.33
CA PRO A 158 5.05 18.75 14.31
C PRO A 158 5.80 19.48 13.18
N VAL A 159 5.36 19.28 11.94
CA VAL A 159 6.01 19.90 10.76
C VAL A 159 5.39 21.25 10.42
N THR A 160 4.14 21.49 10.84
CA THR A 160 3.40 22.73 10.55
C THR A 160 2.77 23.32 11.82
N ALA A 161 2.49 24.63 11.82
CA ALA A 161 1.85 25.31 12.95
C ALA A 161 0.45 24.75 13.25
N ASP A 162 -0.34 24.46 12.20
CA ASP A 162 -1.68 23.88 12.34
C ASP A 162 -1.62 22.47 12.96
N GLU A 163 -0.58 21.69 12.63
CA GLU A 163 -0.35 20.39 13.26
C GLU A 163 -0.05 20.54 14.75
N ALA A 164 0.81 21.47 15.16
CA ALA A 164 1.10 21.69 16.58
C ALA A 164 -0.18 22.05 17.36
N ALA A 165 -1.04 22.92 16.81
CA ALA A 165 -2.28 23.33 17.44
C ALA A 165 -3.31 22.17 17.55
N LEU A 166 -3.43 21.35 16.50
CA LEU A 166 -4.30 20.17 16.51
C LEU A 166 -3.80 19.10 17.48
N ARG A 167 -2.49 18.85 17.49
CA ARG A 167 -1.86 17.89 18.39
C ARG A 167 -2.04 18.30 19.85
N LYS A 168 -1.88 19.58 20.16
CA LYS A 168 -2.16 20.11 21.49
C LYS A 168 -3.59 19.76 21.93
N ARG A 169 -4.58 19.99 21.06
CA ARG A 169 -5.98 19.62 21.36
C ARG A 169 -6.13 18.12 21.62
N GLN A 170 -5.57 17.28 20.75
CA GLN A 170 -5.61 15.83 20.92
C GLN A 170 -4.91 15.36 22.21
N THR A 171 -3.80 15.98 22.62
CA THR A 171 -3.14 15.66 23.91
C THR A 171 -3.93 16.13 25.11
N ASP A 172 -4.57 17.30 25.02
CA ASP A 172 -5.41 17.83 26.10
C ASP A 172 -6.64 16.91 26.31
N GLU A 173 -7.14 16.30 25.23
CA GLU A 173 -8.26 15.34 25.26
C GLU A 173 -7.83 13.90 25.59
N ASN A 174 -6.66 13.47 25.11
CA ASN A 174 -6.10 12.12 25.31
C ASN A 174 -4.56 12.16 25.45
N PRO A 175 -4.04 12.24 26.69
CA PRO A 175 -2.60 12.34 26.94
C PRO A 175 -1.78 11.13 26.43
N GLU A 176 -2.40 9.95 26.37
CA GLU A 176 -1.76 8.72 25.92
C GLU A 176 -1.50 8.70 24.40
N ALA A 177 -2.28 9.46 23.63
CA ALA A 177 -2.16 9.55 22.17
C ALA A 177 -0.78 10.07 21.72
N MET A 178 -0.07 10.81 22.57
CA MET A 178 1.25 11.38 22.26
C MET A 178 2.43 10.45 22.56
N LYS A 179 2.24 9.39 23.36
CA LYS A 179 3.36 8.52 23.77
C LYS A 179 4.10 7.90 22.57
N LEU A 180 3.37 7.72 21.46
CA LEU A 180 3.87 7.12 20.21
C LEU A 180 3.95 8.08 19.02
N PHE A 181 3.76 9.39 19.23
CA PHE A 181 3.91 10.35 18.12
C PHE A 181 5.35 10.37 17.61
N GLY A 182 5.53 10.12 16.31
CA GLY A 182 6.87 10.04 15.73
C GLY A 182 7.65 8.78 16.11
N TYR A 183 7.04 7.84 16.84
CA TYR A 183 7.64 6.56 17.23
C TYR A 183 6.90 5.41 16.54
N SER A 184 7.64 4.33 16.23
CA SER A 184 7.07 3.15 15.60
C SER A 184 6.11 2.43 16.54
N ARG A 185 4.84 2.35 16.15
CA ARG A 185 3.83 1.55 16.85
C ARG A 185 4.16 0.06 16.84
N GLY A 186 4.79 -0.43 15.77
CA GLY A 186 5.09 -1.86 15.64
C GLY A 186 6.26 -2.31 16.50
N PHE A 187 7.25 -1.44 16.74
CA PHE A 187 8.27 -1.70 17.76
C PHE A 187 7.71 -1.53 19.17
N ALA A 188 6.86 -0.51 19.39
CA ALA A 188 6.26 -0.26 20.69
C ALA A 188 5.38 -1.41 21.18
N PHE A 189 4.72 -2.12 20.25
CA PHE A 189 4.00 -3.35 20.55
C PHE A 189 4.86 -4.43 21.23
N TYR A 190 6.16 -4.47 20.93
CA TYR A 190 7.13 -5.37 21.56
C TYR A 190 7.96 -4.68 22.64
N ASN A 191 7.43 -3.61 23.25
CA ASN A 191 8.09 -2.80 24.27
C ASN A 191 9.42 -2.17 23.83
N VAL A 192 9.61 -1.98 22.52
CA VAL A 192 10.79 -1.29 21.97
C VAL A 192 10.38 0.10 21.51
N ARG A 193 11.00 1.15 22.06
CA ARG A 193 10.68 2.53 21.67
C ARG A 193 11.73 3.06 20.68
N VAL A 194 11.34 3.18 19.41
CA VAL A 194 12.22 3.67 18.33
C VAL A 194 11.51 4.82 17.59
N PRO A 195 12.13 5.99 17.45
CA PRO A 195 11.57 7.06 16.63
C PRO A 195 11.59 6.62 15.16
N MET A 196 10.57 7.00 14.38
CA MET A 196 10.39 6.53 13.00
C MET A 196 11.58 6.81 12.08
N ARG A 197 12.32 7.90 12.33
CA ARG A 197 13.54 8.24 11.59
C ARG A 197 14.72 7.27 11.81
N ASP A 198 14.72 6.56 12.94
CA ASP A 198 15.80 5.66 13.35
C ASP A 198 15.40 4.17 13.17
N VAL A 199 14.21 3.93 12.63
CA VAL A 199 13.73 2.59 12.28
C VAL A 199 14.53 2.06 11.09
N PRO A 200 14.99 0.78 11.12
CA PRO A 200 15.74 0.21 10.01
C PRO A 200 14.95 0.24 8.70
N VAL A 201 15.62 0.54 7.58
CA VAL A 201 14.99 0.56 6.26
C VAL A 201 14.30 -0.77 5.92
N GLY A 202 14.89 -1.88 6.36
CA GLY A 202 14.33 -3.21 6.19
C GLY A 202 12.97 -3.40 6.87
N TYR A 203 12.76 -2.79 8.03
CA TYR A 203 11.45 -2.81 8.69
C TYR A 203 10.41 -2.05 7.89
N ILE A 204 10.75 -0.86 7.38
CA ILE A 204 9.85 -0.07 6.53
C ILE A 204 9.47 -0.87 5.28
N PHE A 205 10.46 -1.54 4.66
CA PHE A 205 10.23 -2.42 3.52
C PHE A 205 9.24 -3.55 3.84
N GLU A 206 9.43 -4.28 4.94
CA GLU A 206 8.55 -5.39 5.33
C GLU A 206 7.13 -4.90 5.63
N VAL A 207 6.98 -3.74 6.29
CA VAL A 207 5.66 -3.14 6.56
C VAL A 207 4.94 -2.75 5.27
N MET A 208 5.66 -2.21 4.29
CA MET A 208 5.07 -1.81 3.00
C MET A 208 4.70 -3.03 2.12
N SER A 209 5.52 -4.09 2.14
CA SER A 209 5.35 -5.23 1.25
C SER A 209 4.43 -6.31 1.82
N LYS A 210 4.48 -6.55 3.13
CA LYS A 210 3.71 -7.61 3.82
C LYS A 210 2.63 -7.08 4.75
N GLY A 211 2.56 -5.75 4.92
CA GLY A 211 1.60 -5.09 5.78
C GLY A 211 2.09 -4.93 7.21
N TYR A 212 1.29 -4.21 8.00
CA TYR A 212 1.52 -4.08 9.43
C TYR A 212 1.19 -5.43 10.08
N GLY A 213 2.22 -6.12 10.56
CA GLY A 213 2.11 -7.45 11.15
C GLY A 213 1.01 -7.55 12.19
#